data_AF-A0A7X1NBM7-F1
#
_entry.id   AF-A0A7X1NBM7-F1
#
_cell.length_a   1.000
_cell.length_b   1.000
_cell.length_c   1.000
_cell.angle_alpha   90.00
_cell.angle_beta   90.00
_cell.angle_gamma   90.00
#
_symmetry.space_group_name_H-M   'P 1'
#
loop_
_entity.id
_entity.type
_entity.pdbx_description
1 polymer ?
#
loop_
_entity_poly.entity_id
_entity_poly.type
_entity_poly.pdbx_seq_one_letter_code
_entity_poly.pdbx_strand_id
1 'polypeptide(L)'
;MTITRKLEFDAGHRIPDHRSQCRNLHGHRYVLEITLQGDLVETEGAPDRGMVMDFADVKALANEHLVDKWDHAFLVYEGDTQVRGFLDSMAGHKTVVLDRIPTVENLAAVAFEILANVYDAHYGVNLRLHKVRLYETPNCWADVVRD
;
A
#
# COMPACT_ATOMS: atom_id res chain seq x y z
N MET A 1 7.00 4.76 -20.67
CA MET A 1 6.21 3.50 -20.60
C MET A 1 5.62 3.35 -19.20
N THR A 2 4.50 2.64 -19.00
CA THR A 2 4.03 2.26 -17.66
C THR A 2 3.91 0.75 -17.51
N ILE A 3 4.17 0.25 -16.30
CA ILE A 3 3.96 -1.15 -15.91
C ILE A 3 3.17 -1.18 -14.59
N THR A 4 2.34 -2.21 -14.40
CA THR A 4 1.54 -2.37 -13.17
C THR A 4 1.74 -3.74 -12.57
N ARG A 5 2.03 -3.79 -11.27
CA ARG A 5 2.08 -5.02 -10.47
C ARG A 5 0.94 -5.04 -9.46
N LYS A 6 0.20 -6.15 -9.42
CA LYS A 6 -0.84 -6.42 -8.43
C LYS A 6 -0.30 -7.26 -7.27
N LEU A 7 -0.64 -6.87 -6.04
CA LEU A 7 -0.36 -7.55 -4.77
C LEU A 7 -1.62 -7.58 -3.90
N GLU A 8 -1.63 -8.41 -2.86
CA GLU A 8 -2.79 -8.58 -1.98
C GLU A 8 -2.31 -8.74 -0.53
N PHE A 9 -3.13 -8.27 0.42
CA PHE A 9 -2.92 -8.47 1.86
C PHE A 9 -4.25 -8.48 2.60
N ASP A 10 -4.30 -9.17 3.74
CA ASP A 10 -5.48 -9.25 4.59
C ASP A 10 -5.28 -8.38 5.83
N ALA A 11 -6.18 -7.43 6.10
CA ALA A 11 -6.05 -6.55 7.27
C ALA A 11 -7.39 -6.21 7.91
N GLY A 12 -7.36 -6.04 9.23
CA GLY A 12 -8.49 -5.54 10.01
C GLY A 12 -8.47 -4.01 10.09
N HIS A 13 -9.64 -3.38 10.14
CA HIS A 13 -9.77 -1.95 10.42
C HIS A 13 -11.17 -1.60 10.94
N ARG A 14 -11.38 -0.31 11.24
CA ARG A 14 -12.71 0.29 11.36
C ARG A 14 -12.67 1.79 11.07
N ILE A 15 -13.84 2.38 10.82
CA ILE A 15 -14.03 3.81 10.61
C ILE A 15 -14.87 4.37 11.79
N PRO A 16 -14.26 4.96 12.83
CA PRO A 16 -14.90 5.18 14.14
C PRO A 16 -16.25 5.92 14.09
N ASP A 17 -16.33 7.01 13.33
CA ASP A 17 -17.52 7.89 13.26
C ASP A 17 -18.48 7.52 12.12
N HIS A 18 -18.31 6.35 11.49
CA HIS A 18 -19.10 5.98 10.33
C HIS A 18 -20.54 5.62 10.69
N ARG A 19 -21.51 6.04 9.85
CA ARG A 19 -22.94 5.77 10.09
C ARG A 19 -23.35 4.33 9.75
N SER A 20 -22.58 3.64 8.90
CA SER A 20 -22.83 2.24 8.49
C SER A 20 -22.18 1.21 9.42
N GLN A 21 -22.16 -0.07 8.99
CA GLN A 21 -21.47 -1.17 9.66
C GLN A 21 -19.94 -1.00 9.75
N CYS A 22 -19.32 -0.15 8.92
CA CYS A 22 -17.87 0.07 8.90
C CYS A 22 -17.31 0.65 10.22
N ARG A 23 -18.16 1.12 11.14
CA ARG A 23 -17.75 1.55 12.49
C ARG A 23 -17.37 0.41 13.44
N ASN A 24 -17.72 -0.82 13.08
CA ASN A 24 -17.36 -2.01 13.85
C ASN A 24 -15.97 -2.52 13.42
N LEU A 25 -15.29 -3.26 14.30
CA LEU A 25 -14.09 -4.00 13.92
C LEU A 25 -14.46 -5.03 12.85
N HIS A 26 -13.79 -4.98 11.71
CA HIS A 26 -13.93 -5.92 10.60
C HIS A 26 -12.61 -5.96 9.82
N GLY A 27 -12.60 -6.57 8.64
CA GLY A 27 -11.42 -6.59 7.79
C GLY A 27 -11.75 -6.91 6.34
N HIS A 28 -10.74 -6.77 5.50
CA HIS A 28 -10.83 -7.00 4.06
C HIS A 28 -9.58 -7.69 3.53
N ARG A 29 -9.76 -8.35 2.38
CA ARG A 29 -8.65 -8.72 1.50
C ARG A 29 -8.40 -7.55 0.55
N TYR A 30 -7.45 -6.71 0.90
CA TYR A 30 -7.08 -5.58 0.07
C TYR A 30 -6.32 -6.06 -1.16
N VAL A 31 -6.57 -5.38 -2.28
CA VAL A 31 -5.76 -5.53 -3.50
C VAL A 31 -5.03 -4.22 -3.75
N LEU A 32 -3.70 -4.29 -3.86
CA LEU A 32 -2.85 -3.16 -4.19
C LEU A 32 -2.33 -3.30 -5.61
N GLU A 33 -2.61 -2.33 -6.47
CA GLU A 33 -1.95 -2.19 -7.77
C GLU A 33 -0.96 -1.03 -7.71
N ILE A 34 0.28 -1.32 -8.08
CA ILE A 34 1.40 -0.37 -8.12
C ILE A 34 1.75 -0.14 -9.58
N THR A 35 1.55 1.07 -10.07
CA THR A 35 1.92 1.48 -11.43
C THR A 35 3.17 2.33 -11.40
N LEU A 36 4.24 1.84 -12.02
CA LEU A 36 5.48 2.58 -12.23
C LEU A 36 5.49 3.16 -13.65
N GLN A 37 6.08 4.34 -13.79
CA GLN A 37 6.38 4.95 -15.07
C GLN A 37 7.88 5.11 -15.22
N GLY A 38 8.42 4.74 -16.38
CA GLY A 38 9.82 4.96 -16.71
C GLY A 38 10.16 4.65 -18.16
N ASP A 39 11.43 4.84 -18.48
CA ASP A 39 12.03 4.47 -19.76
C ASP A 39 12.50 3.00 -19.71
N LEU A 40 12.72 2.40 -20.87
CA LEU A 40 13.29 1.06 -20.92
C LEU A 40 14.79 1.13 -20.65
N VAL A 41 15.33 0.15 -19.92
CA VAL A 41 16.77 -0.01 -19.78
C VAL A 41 17.36 -0.43 -21.14
N GLU A 42 18.25 0.38 -21.71
CA GLU A 42 18.84 0.12 -23.03
C GLU A 42 20.25 -0.49 -22.96
N THR A 43 20.83 -0.59 -21.76
CA THR A 43 22.20 -1.07 -21.54
C THR A 43 22.39 -2.48 -22.10
N GLU A 44 23.33 -2.62 -23.04
CA GLU A 44 23.65 -3.90 -23.65
C GLU A 44 24.27 -4.88 -22.66
N GLY A 45 23.77 -6.12 -22.65
CA GLY A 45 24.21 -7.18 -21.74
C GLY A 45 23.62 -7.10 -20.32
N ALA A 46 22.86 -6.05 -20.00
CA ALA A 46 22.17 -5.96 -18.72
C ALA A 46 20.99 -6.95 -18.64
N PRO A 47 20.76 -7.61 -17.50
CA PRO A 47 19.70 -8.61 -17.35
C PRO A 47 18.28 -8.02 -17.46
N ASP A 48 18.14 -6.73 -17.18
CA ASP A 48 16.92 -5.94 -17.23
C ASP A 48 16.76 -5.13 -18.53
N ARG A 49 17.63 -5.35 -19.53
CA ARG A 49 17.52 -4.70 -20.84
C ARG A 49 16.12 -4.90 -21.44
N GLY A 50 15.47 -3.80 -21.81
CA GLY A 50 14.12 -3.79 -22.37
C GLY A 50 13.01 -3.76 -21.32
N MET A 51 13.32 -3.59 -20.04
CA MET A 51 12.35 -3.46 -18.95
C MET A 51 12.29 -2.03 -18.42
N VAL A 52 11.14 -1.64 -17.86
CA VAL A 52 11.05 -0.44 -17.00
C VAL A 52 11.65 -0.73 -15.62
N MET A 53 11.30 -1.90 -15.07
CA MET A 53 11.83 -2.50 -13.85
C MET A 53 11.41 -3.98 -13.85
N ASP A 54 12.20 -4.85 -13.24
CA ASP A 54 11.80 -6.26 -13.06
C ASP A 54 10.59 -6.34 -12.10
N PHE A 55 9.56 -7.10 -12.48
CA PHE A 55 8.38 -7.29 -11.64
C PHE A 55 8.67 -8.00 -10.31
N ALA A 56 9.72 -8.81 -10.23
CA ALA A 56 10.19 -9.43 -8.99
C ALA A 56 10.70 -8.37 -8.02
N ASP A 57 11.44 -7.37 -8.50
CA ASP A 57 11.95 -6.27 -7.68
C ASP A 57 10.81 -5.34 -7.22
N VAL A 58 9.85 -5.04 -8.10
CA VAL A 58 8.62 -4.30 -7.72
C VAL A 58 7.90 -5.04 -6.57
N LYS A 59 7.76 -6.36 -6.69
CA LYS A 59 7.13 -7.16 -5.62
C LYS A 59 7.96 -7.11 -4.33
N ALA A 60 9.27 -7.31 -4.42
CA ALA A 60 10.15 -7.39 -3.25
C ALA A 60 10.13 -6.09 -2.44
N LEU A 61 10.31 -4.95 -3.11
CA LEU A 61 10.27 -3.63 -2.48
C LEU A 61 8.91 -3.31 -1.87
N ALA A 62 7.82 -3.59 -2.59
CA ALA A 62 6.48 -3.39 -2.04
C ALA A 62 6.22 -4.25 -0.79
N ASN A 63 6.67 -5.50 -0.79
CA ASN A 63 6.53 -6.39 0.35
C ASN A 63 7.32 -5.91 1.56
N GLU A 64 8.61 -5.63 1.37
CA GLU A 64 9.50 -5.17 2.43
C GLU A 64 8.99 -3.88 3.09
N HIS A 65 8.55 -2.92 2.28
CA HIS A 65 8.25 -1.58 2.78
C HIS A 65 6.80 -1.38 3.22
N LEU A 66 5.84 -2.13 2.67
CA LEU A 66 4.41 -1.92 2.88
C LEU A 66 3.63 -3.21 3.14
N VAL A 67 3.56 -4.13 2.16
CA VAL A 67 2.58 -5.23 2.16
C VAL A 67 2.81 -6.16 3.36
N ASP A 68 4.05 -6.58 3.63
CA ASP A 68 4.31 -7.48 4.75
C ASP A 68 4.12 -6.79 6.11
N LYS A 69 4.13 -5.45 6.17
CA LYS A 69 3.84 -4.69 7.40
C LYS A 69 2.34 -4.59 7.65
N TRP A 70 1.54 -4.54 6.61
CA TRP A 70 0.08 -4.40 6.69
C TRP A 70 -0.64 -5.75 6.71
N ASP A 71 -0.07 -6.78 6.09
CA ASP A 71 -0.67 -8.11 6.05
C ASP A 71 -0.81 -8.71 7.45
N HIS A 72 -1.97 -9.30 7.73
CA HIS A 72 -2.37 -9.82 9.04
C HIS A 72 -2.24 -8.79 10.20
N ALA A 73 -2.33 -7.49 9.90
CA ALA A 73 -2.35 -6.44 10.91
C ALA A 73 -3.77 -5.89 11.14
N PHE A 74 -3.95 -5.18 12.25
CA PHE A 74 -5.08 -4.27 12.42
C PHE A 74 -4.61 -2.82 12.21
N LEU A 75 -5.20 -2.13 11.24
CA LEU A 75 -4.92 -0.74 10.88
C LEU A 75 -5.84 0.16 11.72
N VAL A 76 -5.26 0.95 12.63
CA VAL A 76 -6.02 1.77 13.58
C VAL A 76 -5.62 3.23 13.49
N TYR A 77 -6.61 4.12 13.51
CA TYR A 77 -6.37 5.55 13.64
C TYR A 77 -5.82 5.88 15.03
N GLU A 78 -4.77 6.68 15.12
CA GLU A 78 -4.16 7.06 16.39
C GLU A 78 -5.13 7.74 17.37
N GLY A 79 -6.12 8.46 16.85
CA GLY A 79 -7.18 9.10 17.64
C GLY A 79 -8.29 8.17 18.10
N ASP A 80 -8.33 6.91 17.62
CA ASP A 80 -9.22 5.88 18.12
C ASP A 80 -8.64 5.23 19.38
N THR A 81 -8.57 6.01 20.45
CA THR A 81 -7.88 5.63 21.69
C THR A 81 -8.51 4.40 22.36
N GLN A 82 -9.81 4.16 22.16
CA GLN A 82 -10.49 3.00 22.73
C GLN A 82 -10.04 1.70 22.06
N VAL A 83 -10.09 1.64 20.73
CA VAL A 83 -9.64 0.43 20.01
C VAL A 83 -8.15 0.27 20.13
N ARG A 84 -7.38 1.35 20.02
CA ARG A 84 -5.93 1.31 20.24
C ARG A 84 -5.58 0.74 21.60
N GLY A 85 -6.19 1.22 22.68
CA GLY A 85 -5.95 0.69 24.03
C GLY A 85 -6.32 -0.79 24.17
N PHE A 86 -7.40 -1.24 23.51
CA PHE A 86 -7.75 -2.65 23.46
C PHE A 86 -6.69 -3.49 22.72
N LEU A 87 -6.25 -3.04 21.53
CA LEU A 87 -5.21 -3.73 20.75
C LEU A 87 -3.88 -3.78 21.49
N ASP A 88 -3.48 -2.68 22.14
CA ASP A 88 -2.25 -2.58 22.93
C ASP A 88 -2.25 -3.52 24.15
N SER A 89 -3.43 -3.93 24.64
CA SER A 89 -3.55 -4.91 25.73
C SER A 89 -3.24 -6.35 25.30
N MET A 90 -3.18 -6.63 24.00
CA MET A 90 -2.86 -7.94 23.43
C MET A 90 -1.38 -8.02 23.06
N ALA A 91 -0.56 -8.61 23.94
CA ALA A 91 0.88 -8.75 23.71
C ALA A 91 1.19 -9.46 22.38
N GLY A 92 2.03 -8.83 21.55
CA GLY A 92 2.43 -9.38 20.25
C GLY A 92 1.38 -9.23 19.13
N HIS A 93 0.24 -8.59 19.40
CA HIS A 93 -0.73 -8.27 18.35
C HIS A 93 -0.13 -7.29 17.34
N LYS A 94 -0.27 -7.60 16.06
CA LYS A 94 0.25 -6.77 14.96
C LYS A 94 -0.69 -5.59 14.71
N THR A 95 -0.33 -4.44 15.25
CA THR A 95 -1.09 -3.19 15.09
C THR A 95 -0.28 -2.20 14.26
N VAL A 96 -0.90 -1.62 13.24
CA VAL A 96 -0.36 -0.48 12.50
C VAL A 96 -1.16 0.76 12.89
N VAL A 97 -0.48 1.74 13.48
CA VAL A 97 -1.10 3.00 13.88
C VAL A 97 -0.92 4.02 12.77
N LEU A 98 -2.02 4.67 12.38
CA LEU A 98 -2.09 5.66 11.31
C LEU A 98 -2.48 7.02 11.88
N ASP A 99 -1.93 8.09 11.32
CA ASP A 99 -2.22 9.49 11.64
C ASP A 99 -3.58 9.98 11.09
N ARG A 100 -4.29 9.10 10.38
CA ARG A 100 -5.57 9.37 9.72
C ARG A 100 -6.49 8.15 9.79
N ILE A 101 -7.79 8.37 9.60
CA ILE A 101 -8.81 7.32 9.64
C ILE A 101 -8.55 6.30 8.52
N PRO A 102 -8.53 4.98 8.77
CA PRO A 102 -8.15 3.96 7.79
C PRO A 102 -9.26 3.67 6.76
N THR A 103 -9.74 4.69 6.06
CA THR A 103 -10.58 4.54 4.87
C THR A 103 -9.72 4.12 3.68
N VAL A 104 -10.32 3.54 2.63
CA VAL A 104 -9.57 3.13 1.44
C VAL A 104 -8.80 4.28 0.77
N GLU A 105 -9.34 5.50 0.78
CA GLU A 105 -8.70 6.70 0.24
C GLU A 105 -7.44 7.07 1.03
N ASN A 106 -7.56 7.10 2.36
CA ASN A 106 -6.44 7.42 3.24
C ASN A 106 -5.36 6.34 3.21
N LEU A 107 -5.76 5.06 3.16
CA LEU A 107 -4.82 3.95 3.02
C LEU A 107 -4.09 4.01 1.67
N ALA A 108 -4.80 4.34 0.58
CA ALA A 108 -4.16 4.52 -0.73
C ALA A 108 -3.14 5.67 -0.72
N ALA A 109 -3.45 6.79 -0.03
CA ALA A 109 -2.53 7.92 0.13
C ALA A 109 -1.28 7.54 0.93
N VAL A 110 -1.45 6.89 2.09
CA VAL A 110 -0.32 6.39 2.91
C VAL A 110 0.55 5.42 2.10
N ALA A 111 -0.08 4.46 1.40
CA ALA A 111 0.63 3.51 0.57
C ALA A 111 1.42 4.21 -0.55
N PHE A 112 0.81 5.20 -1.20
CA PHE A 112 1.48 6.00 -2.22
C PHE A 112 2.68 6.76 -1.67
N GLU A 113 2.55 7.45 -0.52
CA GLU A 113 3.63 8.19 0.12
C GLU A 113 4.82 7.26 0.48
N ILE A 114 4.53 6.10 1.08
CA ILE A 114 5.55 5.09 1.43
C ILE A 114 6.26 4.60 0.18
N LEU A 115 5.50 4.15 -0.82
CA LEU A 115 6.06 3.53 -2.02
C LEU A 115 6.74 4.55 -2.94
N ALA A 116 6.30 5.81 -2.97
CA ALA A 116 6.96 6.88 -3.69
C ALA A 116 8.40 7.06 -3.21
N ASN A 117 8.60 7.14 -1.89
CA ASN A 117 9.94 7.25 -1.30
C ASN A 117 10.84 6.07 -1.63
N VAL A 118 10.27 4.88 -1.85
CA VAL A 118 10.99 3.67 -2.21
C VAL A 118 11.36 3.66 -3.69
N TYR A 119 10.39 3.85 -4.59
CA TYR A 119 10.62 3.70 -6.02
C TYR A 119 11.30 4.91 -6.65
N ASP A 120 11.03 6.13 -6.19
CA ASP A 120 11.65 7.34 -6.76
C ASP A 120 13.12 7.47 -6.39
N ALA A 121 13.52 6.89 -5.26
CA ALA A 121 14.92 6.83 -4.84
C ALA A 121 15.70 5.73 -5.56
N HIS A 122 15.02 4.86 -6.33
CA HIS A 122 15.59 3.64 -6.90
C HIS A 122 15.79 3.77 -8.41
N TYR A 123 17.00 3.41 -8.85
CA TYR A 123 17.51 3.49 -10.22
C TYR A 123 17.66 4.90 -10.82
N GLY A 124 18.79 5.14 -11.51
CA GLY A 124 19.11 6.39 -12.20
C GLY A 124 18.44 6.56 -13.58
N VAL A 125 17.43 5.74 -13.88
CA VAL A 125 16.50 5.95 -15.00
C VAL A 125 15.35 6.84 -14.51
N ASN A 126 14.61 7.49 -15.41
CA ASN A 126 13.42 8.29 -15.08
C ASN A 126 12.25 7.42 -14.54
N LEU A 127 12.53 6.52 -13.59
CA LEU A 127 11.58 5.65 -12.91
C LEU A 127 10.92 6.43 -11.78
N ARG A 128 9.59 6.35 -11.73
CA ARG A 128 8.82 6.95 -10.63
C ARG A 128 7.58 6.14 -10.34
N LEU A 129 7.11 6.21 -9.11
CA LEU A 129 5.76 5.77 -8.79
C LEU A 129 4.76 6.71 -9.48
N HIS A 130 3.97 6.18 -10.40
CA HIS A 130 2.98 6.95 -11.15
C HIS A 130 1.60 6.86 -10.52
N LYS A 131 1.18 5.68 -10.08
CA LYS A 131 -0.14 5.47 -9.51
C LYS A 131 -0.15 4.32 -8.51
N VAL A 132 -0.95 4.49 -7.47
CA VAL A 132 -1.43 3.41 -6.60
C VAL A 132 -2.94 3.30 -6.76
N ARG A 133 -3.43 2.07 -6.89
CA ARG A 133 -4.84 1.74 -6.69
C ARG A 133 -4.96 0.77 -5.52
N LEU A 134 -5.85 1.06 -4.58
CA LEU A 134 -6.15 0.17 -3.47
C LEU A 134 -7.63 -0.21 -3.51
N TYR A 135 -7.92 -1.49 -3.66
CA TYR A 135 -9.27 -2.04 -3.53
C TYR A 135 -9.50 -2.45 -2.09
N GLU A 136 -10.61 -1.99 -1.51
CA GLU A 136 -11.11 -2.50 -0.22
C GLU A 136 -11.96 -3.75 -0.45
N THR A 137 -12.74 -3.76 -1.53
CA THR A 137 -13.51 -4.93 -1.97
C THR A 137 -13.33 -5.11 -3.48
N PRO A 138 -13.72 -6.25 -4.07
CA PRO A 138 -13.60 -6.45 -5.52
C PRO A 138 -14.27 -5.36 -6.37
N ASN A 139 -15.22 -4.60 -5.80
CA ASN A 139 -16.02 -3.61 -6.52
C ASN A 139 -15.77 -2.16 -6.07
N CYS A 140 -14.91 -1.91 -5.07
CA CYS A 140 -14.66 -0.58 -4.51
C CYS A 140 -13.16 -0.32 -4.32
N TRP A 141 -12.65 0.78 -4.86
CA TRP A 141 -11.24 1.17 -4.75
C TRP A 141 -11.04 2.69 -4.72
N ALA A 142 -9.87 3.11 -4.27
CA ALA A 142 -9.36 4.46 -4.41
C ALA A 142 -8.11 4.48 -5.30
N ASP A 143 -7.93 5.58 -6.04
CA ASP A 143 -6.76 5.86 -6.86
C ASP A 143 -6.00 7.06 -6.30
N VAL A 144 -4.67 6.95 -6.20
CA VAL A 144 -3.76 8.07 -6.02
C VAL A 144 -2.83 8.10 -7.22
N VAL A 145 -2.88 9.19 -7.97
CA VAL A 145 -2.12 9.36 -9.23
C VAL A 145 -1.19 10.55 -9.05
N ARG A 146 0.05 10.39 -9.52
CA ARG A 146 1.02 11.47 -9.63
C ARG A 146 0.74 12.26 -10.92
N ASP A 147 0.65 13.57 -10.78
CA ASP A 147 0.60 14.52 -11.90
C ASP A 147 1.87 14.47 -12.79
#